data_AF-A0A0R1T5N0-F1
#
_entry.id   AF-A0A0R1T5N0-F1
#
_cell.length_a   1.000
_cell.length_b   1.000
_cell.length_c   1.000
_cell.angle_alpha   90.00
_cell.angle_beta   90.00
_cell.angle_gamma   90.00
#
_symmetry.space_group_name_H-M   'P 1'
#
loop_
_entity.id
_entity.type
_entity.pdbx_description
1 polymer ?
#
loop_
_entity_poly.entity_id
_entity_poly.type
_entity_poly.pdbx_seq_one_letter_code
_entity_poly.pdbx_strand_id
1 'polypeptide(L)'
;MRQETKLKAQMLAKDGFKELNDEPPTYLTGYAREEYLRVIPEIKKLPVRDMDLATVCLYCTWYAAYREILELIENVPDQEERVASYAYLDRVTKNIKGLTSDLGLTVDSRMRINTGILNSDKEDKPKTMKEMFG
;
A
#
# COMPACT_ATOMS: atom_id res chain seq x y z
N MET A 1 -22.88 -3.40 10.19
CA MET A 1 -22.41 -2.21 9.43
C MET A 1 -21.86 -1.07 10.30
N ARG A 2 -22.64 -0.20 10.96
CA ARG A 2 -22.07 0.98 11.69
C ARG A 2 -21.14 0.63 12.87
N GLN A 3 -21.35 -0.50 13.54
CA GLN A 3 -20.52 -0.96 14.67
C GLN A 3 -19.18 -1.57 14.23
N GLU A 4 -19.17 -2.35 13.15
CA GLU A 4 -17.94 -2.97 12.58
C GLU A 4 -16.99 -1.91 12.03
N THR A 5 -17.51 -0.87 11.37
CA THR A 5 -16.68 0.26 10.92
C THR A 5 -16.05 0.99 12.11
N LYS A 6 -16.79 1.13 13.21
CA LYS A 6 -16.32 1.78 14.44
C LYS A 6 -15.28 0.93 15.18
N LEU A 7 -15.41 -0.39 15.14
CA LEU A 7 -14.47 -1.34 15.73
C LEU A 7 -13.17 -1.44 14.90
N LYS A 8 -13.26 -1.50 13.56
CA LYS A 8 -12.09 -1.38 12.67
C LYS A 8 -11.37 -0.05 12.84
N ALA A 9 -12.11 1.06 12.91
CA ALA A 9 -11.54 2.38 13.17
C ALA A 9 -10.88 2.43 14.56
N GLN A 10 -11.47 1.79 15.58
CA GLN A 10 -10.84 1.65 16.88
C GLN A 10 -9.58 0.78 16.86
N MET A 11 -9.55 -0.31 16.08
CA MET A 11 -8.37 -1.17 15.93
C MET A 11 -7.23 -0.45 15.21
N LEU A 12 -7.56 0.29 14.13
CA LEU A 12 -6.62 1.15 13.41
C LEU A 12 -6.07 2.27 14.31
N ALA A 13 -6.87 2.77 15.26
CA ALA A 13 -6.45 3.80 16.23
C ALA A 13 -5.82 3.22 17.52
N LYS A 14 -5.78 1.89 17.73
CA LYS A 14 -5.42 1.26 19.02
C LYS A 14 -3.98 0.80 19.14
N ASP A 15 -3.23 0.73 18.06
CA ASP A 15 -1.86 0.21 18.11
C ASP A 15 -0.83 1.21 18.67
N GLY A 16 -1.24 2.46 18.86
CA GLY A 16 -0.40 3.51 19.46
C GLY A 16 0.67 4.07 18.53
N PHE A 17 0.69 3.65 17.26
CA PHE A 17 1.61 4.18 16.27
C PHE A 17 1.04 5.42 15.59
N LYS A 18 1.93 6.37 15.30
CA LYS A 18 1.57 7.59 14.57
C LYS A 18 1.10 7.25 13.16
N GLU A 19 -0.01 7.87 12.74
CA GLU A 19 -0.48 7.77 11.36
C GLU A 19 0.49 8.45 10.39
N LEU A 20 0.45 8.02 9.12
CA LEU A 20 1.16 8.73 8.05
C LEU A 20 0.60 10.15 7.88
N ASN A 21 1.52 11.10 7.65
CA ASN A 21 1.15 12.46 7.27
C ASN A 21 0.44 12.48 5.91
N ASP A 22 -0.50 13.40 5.72
CA ASP A 22 -1.15 13.59 4.42
C ASP A 22 -0.22 14.32 3.43
N GLU A 23 0.72 15.10 3.95
CA GLU A 23 1.70 15.82 3.15
C GLU A 23 2.96 14.97 2.89
N PRO A 24 3.44 14.94 1.63
CA PRO A 24 4.67 14.24 1.29
C PRO A 24 5.89 14.95 1.92
N PRO A 25 6.93 14.20 2.33
CA PRO A 25 8.23 14.76 2.67
C PRO A 25 8.78 15.71 1.61
N THR A 26 9.49 16.76 2.03
CA THR A 26 9.96 17.83 1.13
C THR A 26 10.93 17.36 0.05
N TYR A 27 11.60 16.21 0.24
CA TYR A 27 12.50 15.62 -0.74
C TYR A 27 11.76 14.84 -1.86
N LEU A 28 10.47 14.55 -1.69
CA LEU A 28 9.65 13.94 -2.73
C LEU A 28 9.16 15.02 -3.70
N THR A 29 9.57 14.91 -4.95
CA THR A 29 9.26 15.87 -6.02
C THR A 29 8.71 15.18 -7.27
N GLY A 30 8.17 15.96 -8.21
CA GLY A 30 7.67 15.45 -9.49
C GLY A 30 6.64 14.32 -9.35
N TYR A 31 6.76 13.30 -10.20
CA TYR A 31 5.87 12.14 -10.19
C TYR A 31 5.81 11.40 -8.85
N ALA A 32 6.89 11.42 -8.06
CA ALA A 32 6.90 10.74 -6.77
C ALA A 32 5.98 11.46 -5.76
N ARG A 33 5.99 12.80 -5.80
CA ARG A 33 5.11 13.62 -4.97
C ARG A 33 3.64 13.44 -5.34
N GLU A 34 3.35 13.45 -6.64
CA GLU A 34 2.00 13.24 -7.16
C GLU A 34 1.46 11.86 -6.78
N GLU A 35 2.30 10.85 -6.91
CA GLU A 35 1.94 9.48 -6.53
C GLU A 35 1.64 9.37 -5.04
N TYR A 36 2.48 9.95 -4.17
CA TYR A 36 2.25 9.97 -2.73
C TYR A 36 0.86 10.53 -2.40
N LEU A 37 0.53 11.70 -2.95
CA LEU A 37 -0.76 12.35 -2.75
C LEU A 37 -1.94 11.51 -3.27
N ARG A 38 -1.73 10.76 -4.37
CA ARG A 38 -2.74 9.87 -4.93
C ARG A 38 -3.00 8.64 -4.05
N VAL A 39 -1.95 8.04 -3.49
CA VAL A 39 -2.09 6.76 -2.76
C VAL A 39 -2.34 6.93 -1.26
N ILE A 40 -1.92 8.05 -0.66
CA ILE A 40 -2.00 8.24 0.79
C ILE A 40 -3.42 8.09 1.38
N PRO A 41 -4.52 8.55 0.72
CA PRO A 41 -5.85 8.39 1.29
C PRO A 41 -6.30 6.92 1.36
N GLU A 42 -5.78 6.07 0.48
CA GLU A 42 -6.07 4.65 0.45
C GLU A 42 -5.12 3.85 1.36
N ILE A 43 -3.83 4.20 1.38
CA ILE A 43 -2.83 3.57 2.26
C ILE A 43 -3.21 3.73 3.73
N LYS A 44 -3.76 4.88 4.14
CA LYS A 44 -4.20 5.12 5.53
C LYS A 44 -5.37 4.21 5.96
N LYS A 45 -6.05 3.53 5.03
CA LYS A 45 -7.08 2.51 5.35
C LYS A 45 -6.47 1.14 5.70
N LEU A 46 -5.17 0.97 5.46
CA LEU A 46 -4.41 -0.23 5.76
C LEU A 46 -3.68 -0.05 7.12
N PRO A 47 -3.20 -1.14 7.74
CA PRO A 47 -2.41 -1.05 8.98
C PRO A 47 -0.97 -0.53 8.75
N VAL A 48 -0.80 0.47 7.87
CA VAL A 48 0.48 1.13 7.56
C VAL A 48 0.61 2.38 8.44
N ARG A 49 1.81 2.67 8.94
CA ARG A 49 2.09 3.74 9.93
C ARG A 49 3.23 4.66 9.49
N ASP A 50 3.47 5.73 10.25
CA ASP A 50 4.57 6.68 10.01
C ASP A 50 5.95 5.99 9.97
N MET A 51 6.12 4.88 10.71
CA MET A 51 7.34 4.07 10.65
C MET A 51 7.57 3.43 9.27
N ASP A 52 6.50 3.17 8.51
CA ASP A 52 6.57 2.63 7.15
C ASP A 52 6.75 3.73 6.09
N LEU A 53 6.86 5.01 6.49
CA LEU A 53 6.99 6.14 5.58
C LEU A 53 8.14 5.95 4.58
N ALA A 54 9.26 5.38 5.03
CA ALA A 54 10.39 5.09 4.14
C ALA A 54 10.00 4.16 2.99
N THR A 55 9.25 3.09 3.28
CA THR A 55 8.76 2.14 2.28
C THR A 55 7.75 2.78 1.34
N VAL A 56 6.84 3.62 1.86
CA VAL A 56 5.89 4.39 1.04
C VAL A 56 6.62 5.36 0.12
N CYS A 57 7.60 6.09 0.63
CA CYS A 57 8.41 7.02 -0.17
C CYS A 57 9.19 6.27 -1.26
N LEU A 58 9.78 5.12 -0.93
CA LEU A 58 10.50 4.29 -1.88
C LEU A 58 9.59 3.79 -3.01
N TYR A 59 8.36 3.38 -2.69
CA TYR A 59 7.35 3.03 -3.68
C TYR A 59 7.07 4.19 -4.63
N CYS A 60 6.84 5.39 -4.09
CA CYS A 60 6.58 6.60 -4.88
C CYS A 60 7.77 6.96 -5.77
N THR A 61 9.00 6.82 -5.28
CA THR A 61 10.23 7.05 -6.06
C THR A 61 10.35 6.07 -7.23
N TRP A 62 10.07 4.79 -7.01
CA TRP A 62 10.10 3.81 -8.11
C TRP A 62 8.97 4.04 -9.11
N TYR A 63 7.79 4.48 -8.66
CA TYR A 63 6.73 4.92 -9.57
C TYR A 63 7.14 6.11 -10.43
N ALA A 64 7.85 7.09 -9.85
CA ALA A 64 8.38 8.21 -10.61
C ALA A 64 9.38 7.76 -11.67
N ALA A 65 10.34 6.91 -11.30
CA ALA A 65 11.28 6.33 -12.26
C ALA A 65 10.56 5.57 -13.39
N TYR A 66 9.49 4.84 -13.07
CA TYR A 66 8.66 4.16 -14.08
C TYR A 66 8.07 5.16 -15.08
N ARG A 67 7.49 6.27 -14.61
CA ARG A 67 6.91 7.32 -15.47
C ARG A 67 7.97 8.00 -16.34
N GLU A 68 9.10 8.35 -15.76
CA GLU A 68 10.22 8.99 -16.46
C GLU A 68 10.79 8.08 -17.57
N ILE A 69 10.93 6.77 -17.31
CA ILE A 69 11.42 5.82 -18.32
C ILE A 69 10.42 5.67 -19.47
N LEU A 70 9.11 5.66 -19.20
CA LEU A 70 8.11 5.59 -20.26
C LEU A 70 8.21 6.79 -21.20
N GLU A 71 8.35 7.99 -20.65
CA GLU A 71 8.54 9.23 -21.43
C GLU A 71 9.86 9.21 -22.20
N LEU A 72 10.93 8.67 -21.60
CA LEU A 72 12.22 8.52 -22.28
C LEU A 72 12.09 7.58 -23.48
N ILE A 73 11.51 6.40 -23.30
CA ILE A 73 11.38 5.36 -24.34
C ILE A 73 10.67 5.87 -25.59
N GLU A 74 9.65 6.73 -25.44
CA GLU A 74 8.93 7.34 -26.57
C GLU A 74 9.84 8.20 -27.46
N ASN A 75 10.89 8.79 -26.89
CA ASN A 75 11.79 9.72 -27.55
C ASN A 75 13.12 9.09 -28.01
N VAL A 76 13.39 7.82 -27.69
CA VAL A 76 14.62 7.13 -28.11
C VAL A 76 14.51 6.70 -29.57
N PRO A 77 15.30 7.26 -30.51
CA PRO A 77 15.22 6.91 -31.93
C PRO A 77 15.91 5.57 -32.25
N ASP A 78 16.94 5.22 -31.48
CA ASP A 78 17.69 3.99 -31.69
C ASP A 78 16.99 2.77 -31.08
N GLN A 79 16.91 1.68 -31.84
CA GLN A 79 16.18 0.49 -31.41
C GLN A 79 16.90 -0.28 -30.30
N GLU A 80 18.23 -0.30 -30.30
CA GLU A 80 19.03 -1.03 -29.32
C GLU A 80 18.97 -0.33 -27.95
N GLU A 81 19.11 1.00 -27.95
CA GLU A 81 18.94 1.85 -26.77
C GLU A 81 17.51 1.75 -26.20
N ARG A 82 16.50 1.63 -27.07
CA ARG A 82 15.12 1.42 -26.65
C ARG A 82 14.94 0.07 -25.96
N VAL A 83 15.54 -1.00 -26.49
CA VAL A 83 15.52 -2.34 -25.86
C VAL A 83 16.21 -2.32 -24.50
N ALA A 84 17.35 -1.63 -24.37
CA ALA A 84 18.03 -1.45 -23.09
C ALA A 84 17.15 -0.71 -22.06
N SER A 85 16.41 0.30 -22.50
CA SER A 85 15.47 1.05 -21.64
C SER A 85 14.33 0.17 -21.12
N TYR A 86 13.82 -0.77 -21.92
CA TYR A 86 12.84 -1.77 -21.47
C TYR A 86 13.39 -2.72 -20.40
N ALA A 87 14.67 -3.08 -20.45
CA ALA A 87 15.30 -3.89 -19.40
C ALA A 87 15.35 -3.14 -18.07
N TYR A 88 15.60 -1.83 -18.10
CA TYR A 88 15.53 -0.98 -16.90
C TYR A 88 14.08 -0.84 -16.39
N LEU A 89 13.12 -0.67 -17.29
CA LEU A 89 11.69 -0.65 -16.97
C LEU A 89 11.21 -1.93 -16.26
N ASP A 90 11.69 -3.11 -16.69
CA ASP A 90 11.39 -4.39 -16.03
C ASP A 90 11.91 -4.42 -14.58
N ARG A 91 13.13 -3.93 -14.35
CA ARG A 91 13.70 -3.82 -13.00
C ARG A 91 12.86 -2.90 -12.10
N VAL A 92 12.50 -1.72 -12.59
CA VAL A 92 11.64 -0.78 -11.86
C VAL A 92 10.29 -1.41 -11.55
N THR A 93 9.68 -2.08 -12.52
CA THR A 93 8.39 -2.76 -12.36
C THR A 93 8.46 -3.85 -11.28
N LYS A 94 9.56 -4.62 -11.21
CA LYS A 94 9.77 -5.63 -10.16
C LYS A 94 9.87 -5.00 -8.77
N ASN A 95 10.58 -3.88 -8.64
CA ASN A 95 10.68 -3.14 -7.37
C ASN A 95 9.31 -2.63 -6.91
N ILE A 96 8.53 -2.04 -7.84
CA ILE A 96 7.16 -1.61 -7.56
C ILE A 96 6.31 -2.79 -7.08
N LYS A 97 6.33 -3.92 -7.79
CA LYS A 97 5.57 -5.12 -7.40
C LYS A 97 5.93 -5.62 -6.00
N GLY A 98 7.22 -5.66 -5.66
CA GLY A 98 7.69 -6.00 -4.32
C GLY A 98 7.09 -5.09 -3.25
N LEU A 99 7.27 -3.78 -3.42
CA LEU A 99 6.78 -2.78 -2.46
C LEU A 99 5.25 -2.76 -2.34
N THR A 100 4.52 -3.02 -3.44
CA THR A 100 3.05 -3.16 -3.37
C THR A 100 2.61 -4.38 -2.57
N SER A 101 3.40 -5.45 -2.56
CA SER A 101 3.14 -6.62 -1.72
C SER A 101 3.36 -6.27 -0.24
N ASP A 102 4.50 -5.63 0.07
CA ASP A 102 4.89 -5.23 1.41
C ASP A 102 3.87 -4.26 2.04
N LEU A 103 3.42 -3.27 1.26
CA LEU A 103 2.43 -2.27 1.69
C LEU A 103 0.98 -2.78 1.66
N GLY A 104 0.74 -4.02 1.24
CA GLY A 104 -0.62 -4.56 1.15
C GLY A 104 -1.50 -3.97 0.05
N LEU A 105 -0.89 -3.38 -0.99
CA LEU A 105 -1.56 -2.70 -2.10
C LEU A 105 -1.99 -3.63 -3.24
N THR A 106 -1.69 -4.93 -3.16
CA THR A 106 -2.18 -5.92 -4.11
C THR A 106 -3.64 -6.29 -3.82
N VAL A 107 -4.37 -6.74 -4.85
CA VAL A 107 -5.74 -7.24 -4.69
C VAL A 107 -5.76 -8.39 -3.68
N ASP A 108 -4.83 -9.33 -3.79
CA ASP A 108 -4.72 -10.47 -2.88
C ASP A 108 -4.50 -10.05 -1.44
N SER A 109 -3.62 -9.06 -1.19
CA SER A 109 -3.40 -8.53 0.16
C SER A 109 -4.68 -7.90 0.72
N ARG A 110 -5.42 -7.12 -0.08
CA ARG A 110 -6.71 -6.56 0.33
C ARG A 110 -7.75 -7.63 0.61
N MET A 111 -7.80 -8.70 -0.21
CA MET A 111 -8.70 -9.82 0.00
C MET A 111 -8.39 -10.54 1.32
N ARG A 112 -7.12 -10.81 1.62
CA ARG A 112 -6.69 -11.42 2.90
C ARG A 112 -7.05 -10.56 4.11
N ILE A 113 -6.86 -9.25 4.01
CA ILE A 113 -7.25 -8.32 5.08
C ILE A 113 -8.77 -8.39 5.28
N ASN A 114 -9.54 -8.38 4.19
CA ASN A 114 -11.00 -8.43 4.29
C ASN A 114 -11.51 -9.77 4.82
N THR A 115 -10.95 -10.90 4.39
CA THR A 115 -11.33 -12.23 4.88
C THR A 115 -10.90 -12.47 6.32
N GLY A 116 -9.71 -11.99 6.71
CA GLY A 116 -9.24 -12.05 8.10
C GLY A 116 -10.19 -11.32 9.05
N ILE A 117 -10.65 -10.13 8.66
CA ILE A 117 -11.67 -9.39 9.42
C ILE A 117 -13.01 -10.16 9.46
N LEU A 118 -13.48 -10.69 8.32
CA LEU A 118 -14.73 -11.45 8.28
C LEU A 118 -14.69 -12.72 9.16
N ASN A 119 -13.49 -13.24 9.43
CA ASN A 119 -13.29 -14.39 10.30
C ASN A 119 -13.11 -14.00 11.78
N SER A 120 -12.48 -12.86 12.10
CA SER A 120 -12.42 -12.36 13.48
C SER A 120 -13.80 -12.01 14.03
N ASP A 121 -14.71 -11.55 13.18
CA ASP A 121 -16.11 -11.26 13.56
C ASP A 121 -16.93 -12.52 13.90
N LYS A 122 -16.42 -13.74 13.60
CA LYS A 122 -17.10 -15.01 13.90
C LYS A 122 -16.67 -15.64 15.23
N GLU A 123 -15.54 -15.26 15.79
CA GLU A 123 -15.01 -15.85 17.04
C GLU A 123 -15.48 -15.13 18.31
N ASP A 124 -16.01 -13.90 18.21
CA ASP A 124 -16.51 -13.10 19.34
C ASP A 124 -18.01 -13.29 19.64
N LYS A 125 -18.59 -14.46 19.33
CA LYS A 125 -19.88 -14.83 19.95
C LYS A 125 -19.60 -15.39 21.35
N PRO A 126 -20.02 -14.74 22.44
CA PRO A 126 -19.87 -15.32 23.77
C PRO A 126 -20.62 -16.65 23.81
N LYS A 127 -19.87 -17.75 23.97
CA LYS A 127 -20.46 -19.08 24.18
C LYS A 127 -21.36 -19.00 25.40
N THR A 128 -22.62 -19.36 25.23
CA THR A 128 -23.58 -19.31 26.33
C THR A 128 -23.23 -20.41 27.33
N MET A 129 -23.47 -20.18 28.63
CA MET A 129 -23.11 -21.12 29.71
C MET A 129 -23.60 -22.56 29.49
N LYS A 130 -24.67 -22.73 28.69
CA LYS A 130 -25.24 -24.02 28.29
C LYS A 130 -24.33 -24.83 27.34
N GLU A 131 -23.45 -24.17 26.59
CA GLU A 131 -22.49 -24.79 25.66
C GLU A 131 -21.16 -25.13 26.34
N MET A 132 -20.88 -24.56 27.53
CA MET A 132 -19.66 -24.84 28.30
C MET A 132 -19.81 -25.98 29.31
N PHE A 133 -21.03 -26.26 29.76
CA PHE A 133 -21.31 -27.23 30.83
C PHE A 133 -22.44 -28.22 30.50
N GLY A 134 -22.81 -28.33 29.22
CA GLY A 134 -23.82 -29.27 28.71
C GLY A 134 -23.18 -30.50 28.09
#